data_AF-A0A920IEP2-F1
#
_entry.id   AF-A0A920IEP2-F1
#
_cell.length_a   1.000
_cell.length_b   1.000
_cell.length_c   1.000
_cell.angle_alpha   90.00
_cell.angle_beta   90.00
_cell.angle_gamma   90.00
#
_symmetry.space_group_name_H-M   'P 1'
#
loop_
_entity.id
_entity.type
_entity.pdbx_description
1 polymer ?
#
loop_
_entity_poly.entity_id
_entity_poly.type
_entity_poly.pdbx_seq_one_letter_code
_entity_poly.pdbx_strand_id
1 'polypeptide(L)'
;MKENSRKKRIETILKKNFSPTILLVRDDSKKHEGHSQVSRNAKETHFFIKMVLNNCTITKVNLHRKVYKLLDNEFSCGLHALELDLKSS
;
A
#
# COMPACT_ATOMS: atom_id res chain seq x y z
N MET A 1 4.82 2.67 21.94
CA MET A 1 5.27 2.09 20.66
C MET A 1 4.04 1.82 19.81
N LYS A 2 3.87 2.45 18.63
CA LYS A 2 2.70 2.17 17.77
C LYS A 2 2.92 0.86 17.01
N GLU A 3 2.71 -0.26 17.67
CA GLU A 3 3.02 -1.59 17.15
C GLU A 3 2.08 -2.10 16.06
N ASN A 4 0.94 -1.42 15.81
CA ASN A 4 -0.10 -1.89 14.88
C ASN A 4 -0.58 -0.82 13.87
N SER A 5 0.34 -0.04 13.28
CA SER A 5 -0.05 0.88 12.19
C SER A 5 -0.40 0.11 10.91
N ARG A 6 -1.36 0.61 10.13
CA ARG A 6 -1.73 0.05 8.82
C ARG A 6 -0.53 -0.02 7.90
N LYS A 7 0.32 1.02 7.94
CA LYS A 7 1.60 1.02 7.22
C LYS A 7 2.42 -0.25 7.48
N LYS A 8 2.61 -0.62 8.75
CA LYS A 8 3.43 -1.77 9.15
C LYS A 8 2.79 -3.10 8.71
N ARG A 9 1.46 -3.20 8.75
CA ARG A 9 0.73 -4.37 8.21
C ARG A 9 0.93 -4.52 6.71
N ILE A 10 0.75 -3.43 5.95
CA ILE A 10 1.00 -3.38 4.50
C ILE A 10 2.44 -3.81 4.20
N GLU A 11 3.43 -3.23 4.87
CA GLU A 11 4.85 -3.58 4.68
C GLU A 11 5.11 -5.07 4.93
N THR A 12 4.53 -5.63 5.99
CA THR A 12 4.70 -7.04 6.36
C THR A 12 4.07 -7.97 5.32
N ILE A 13 2.84 -7.67 4.89
CA ILE A 13 2.13 -8.45 3.87
C ILE A 13 2.93 -8.46 2.57
N LEU A 14 3.41 -7.31 2.11
CA LEU A 14 4.14 -7.20 0.85
C LEU A 14 5.51 -7.86 0.91
N LYS A 15 6.28 -7.67 1.99
CA LYS A 15 7.57 -8.35 2.18
C LYS A 15 7.42 -9.86 2.16
N LYS A 16 6.42 -10.40 2.85
CA LYS A 16 6.18 -11.85 2.95
C LYS A 16 5.75 -12.48 1.62
N ASN A 17 4.99 -11.76 0.78
CA ASN A 17 4.42 -12.33 -0.45
C ASN A 17 5.26 -12.11 -1.71
N PHE A 18 6.12 -11.09 -1.73
CA PHE A 18 6.85 -10.71 -2.94
C PHE A 18 8.36 -10.68 -2.79
N SER A 19 8.91 -10.73 -1.57
CA SER A 19 10.35 -10.61 -1.30
C SER A 19 11.04 -9.49 -2.11
N PRO A 20 10.52 -8.25 -2.06
CA PRO A 20 11.00 -7.16 -2.91
C PRO A 20 12.42 -6.74 -2.53
N THR A 21 13.22 -6.37 -3.54
CA THR A 21 14.53 -5.76 -3.32
C THR A 21 14.40 -4.34 -2.81
N ILE A 22 13.36 -3.62 -3.23
CA ILE A 22 13.01 -2.30 -2.71
C ILE A 22 11.53 -2.27 -2.36
N LEU A 23 11.20 -1.86 -1.13
CA LEU A 23 9.84 -1.60 -0.70
C LEU A 23 9.77 -0.26 0.04
N LEU A 24 8.95 0.65 -0.47
CA LEU A 24 8.60 1.91 0.16
C LEU A 24 7.09 1.99 0.32
N VAL A 25 6.64 2.18 1.56
CA VAL A 25 5.23 2.44 1.89
C VAL A 25 5.13 3.82 2.54
N ARG A 26 4.43 4.74 1.88
CA ARG A 26 4.24 6.13 2.33
C ARG A 26 2.75 6.38 2.60
N ASP A 27 2.44 6.89 3.77
CA ASP A 27 1.12 7.39 4.11
C ASP A 27 0.98 8.81 3.52
N ASP A 28 0.11 8.96 2.53
CA ASP A 28 -0.20 10.23 1.86
C ASP A 28 -1.55 10.80 2.32
N SER A 29 -2.16 10.27 3.39
CA SER A 29 -3.47 10.72 3.89
C SER A 29 -3.51 12.22 4.20
N LYS A 30 -2.39 12.78 4.67
CA LYS A 30 -2.26 14.22 4.97
C LYS A 30 -2.35 15.13 3.74
N LYS A 31 -1.98 14.64 2.54
CA LYS A 31 -2.12 15.43 1.30
C LYS A 31 -3.57 15.66 0.90
N HIS A 32 -4.49 14.89 1.50
CA HIS A 32 -5.92 14.97 1.25
C HIS A 32 -6.71 15.48 2.47
N GLU A 33 -6.03 15.95 3.53
CA GLU A 33 -6.63 16.71 4.64
C GLU A 33 -7.12 18.07 4.12
N GLY A 34 -8.31 18.10 3.50
CA GLY A 34 -8.88 19.32 2.92
C GLY A 34 -10.10 19.15 2.02
N HIS A 35 -10.44 17.93 1.58
CA HIS A 35 -11.71 17.70 0.87
C HIS A 35 -12.88 17.60 1.86
N SER A 36 -13.95 18.36 1.59
CA SER A 36 -15.10 18.69 2.43
C SER A 36 -15.96 17.53 3.01
N GLN A 37 -15.48 16.29 2.98
CA GLN A 37 -16.22 15.11 3.44
C GLN A 37 -15.35 14.12 4.23
N VAL A 38 -14.07 14.42 4.44
CA VAL A 38 -13.17 13.60 5.24
C VAL A 38 -13.13 14.17 6.66
N SER A 39 -13.51 13.36 7.65
CA SER A 39 -13.33 13.68 9.07
C SER A 39 -11.92 14.24 9.30
N ARG A 40 -11.81 15.36 10.02
CA ARG A 40 -10.56 16.10 10.35
C ARG A 40 -9.41 15.24 10.90
N ASN A 41 -9.65 13.95 11.19
CA ASN A 41 -8.73 13.02 11.82
C ASN A 41 -8.44 11.74 10.99
N ALA A 42 -8.85 11.66 9.72
CA ALA A 42 -8.64 10.45 8.91
C ALA A 42 -7.16 10.25 8.56
N LYS A 43 -6.50 9.36 9.31
CA LYS A 43 -5.10 8.94 9.10
C LYS A 43 -5.06 7.57 8.45
N GLU A 44 -3.98 7.27 7.73
CA GLU A 44 -3.78 5.97 7.08
C GLU A 44 -4.92 5.56 6.12
N THR A 45 -5.55 6.51 5.43
CA THR A 45 -6.59 6.27 4.41
C THR A 45 -6.04 6.26 2.99
N HIS A 46 -4.92 6.93 2.72
CA HIS A 46 -4.28 6.96 1.41
C HIS A 46 -2.83 6.51 1.52
N PHE A 47 -2.45 5.54 0.69
CA PHE A 47 -1.07 5.05 0.66
C PHE A 47 -0.49 5.07 -0.74
N PHE A 48 0.80 5.41 -0.80
CA PHE A 48 1.65 5.19 -1.95
C PHE A 48 2.60 4.03 -1.66
N ILE A 49 2.66 3.06 -2.57
CA ILE A 49 3.56 1.92 -2.47
C ILE A 49 4.42 1.86 -3.71
N LYS A 50 5.73 1.86 -3.49
CA LYS A 50 6.72 1.55 -4.51
C LYS A 50 7.38 0.22 -4.19
N MET A 51 7.38 -0.67 -5.17
CA MET A 51 7.95 -2.01 -5.02
C MET A 51 8.79 -2.37 -6.24
N VAL A 52 10.02 -2.80 -6.00
CA VAL A 52 10.92 -3.34 -7.04
C VAL A 52 11.16 -4.81 -6.76
N LEU A 53 10.92 -5.64 -7.78
CA LEU A 53 11.14 -7.07 -7.75
C LEU A 53 12.23 -7.44 -8.75
N ASN A 54 13.19 -8.27 -8.34
CA ASN A 54 14.15 -8.88 -9.25
C ASN A 54 13.58 -10.20 -9.78
N ASN A 55 13.79 -10.50 -11.06
CA ASN A 55 13.39 -11.77 -11.68
C ASN A 55 11.88 -12.07 -11.57
N CYS A 56 11.03 -11.04 -11.56
CA CYS A 56 9.59 -11.25 -11.51
C CYS A 56 9.04 -11.60 -12.89
N THR A 57 8.46 -12.80 -13.03
CA THR A 57 7.80 -13.25 -14.27
C THR A 57 6.35 -12.78 -14.39
N ILE A 58 5.83 -12.06 -13.38
CA ILE A 58 4.45 -11.59 -13.33
C ILE A 58 4.33 -10.28 -14.10
N THR A 59 3.33 -10.18 -14.99
CA THR A 59 3.03 -8.93 -15.69
C THR A 59 2.62 -7.82 -14.72
N LYS A 60 2.89 -6.55 -15.07
CA LYS A 60 2.53 -5.39 -14.24
C LYS A 60 1.06 -5.42 -13.78
N VAL A 61 0.13 -5.71 -14.70
CA VAL A 61 -1.31 -5.78 -14.39
C VAL A 61 -1.61 -6.88 -13.36
N ASN A 62 -1.06 -8.08 -13.55
CA ASN A 62 -1.26 -9.18 -12.60
C ASN A 62 -0.62 -8.90 -11.24
N LEU A 63 0.50 -8.19 -11.22
CA LEU A 63 1.16 -7.77 -10.00
C LEU A 63 0.28 -6.77 -9.23
N HIS A 64 -0.28 -5.77 -9.91
CA HIS A 64 -1.27 -4.85 -9.32
C HIS A 64 -2.46 -5.62 -8.74
N ARG A 65 -3.09 -6.52 -9.52
CA ARG A 65 -4.22 -7.34 -9.05
C ARG A 65 -3.87 -8.16 -7.80
N LYS A 66 -2.66 -8.73 -7.75
CA LYS A 66 -2.20 -9.52 -6.60
C LYS A 66 -1.99 -8.64 -5.37
N VAL A 67 -1.41 -7.44 -5.53
CA VAL A 67 -1.26 -6.47 -4.43
C VAL A 67 -2.63 -6.03 -3.88
N TYR A 68 -3.57 -5.64 -4.75
CA TYR A 68 -4.92 -5.28 -4.33
C TYR A 68 -5.63 -6.41 -3.58
N LYS A 69 -5.55 -7.65 -4.09
CA LYS A 69 -6.13 -8.82 -3.42
C LYS A 69 -5.53 -9.08 -2.04
N LEU A 70 -4.23 -8.86 -1.85
CA LEU A 70 -3.56 -9.04 -0.56
C LEU A 70 -3.93 -7.95 0.45
N LEU A 71 -4.31 -6.76 -0.02
CA LEU A 71 -4.65 -5.60 0.80
C LEU A 71 -6.17 -5.37 0.93
N ASP A 72 -6.99 -6.28 0.42
CA ASP A 72 -8.46 -6.20 0.44
C ASP A 72 -9.03 -6.02 1.86
N ASN A 73 -8.41 -6.69 2.84
CA ASN A 73 -8.74 -6.51 4.25
C ASN A 73 -8.46 -5.09 4.76
N GLU A 74 -7.43 -4.41 4.24
CA GLU A 74 -7.13 -3.03 4.63
C GLU A 74 -8.16 -2.05 4.06
N PHE A 75 -8.66 -2.28 2.83
CA PHE A 75 -9.78 -1.53 2.25
C PHE A 75 -11.04 -1.67 3.10
N SER A 76 -11.37 -2.91 3.51
CA SER A 76 -12.48 -3.17 4.42
C SER A 76 -12.33 -2.48 5.78
N CYS A 77 -11.09 -2.26 6.23
CA CYS A 77 -10.79 -1.57 7.49
C CYS A 77 -10.66 -0.04 7.36
N GLY A 78 -10.93 0.56 6.19
CA GLY A 78 -10.92 2.01 5.99
C GLY A 78 -9.73 2.58 5.23
N LEU A 79 -8.95 1.76 4.51
CA LEU A 79 -8.10 2.24 3.42
C LEU A 79 -9.01 2.72 2.28
N HIS A 80 -8.80 3.94 1.79
CA HIS A 80 -9.63 4.57 0.77
C HIS A 80 -9.00 4.48 -0.62
N ALA A 81 -7.72 4.81 -0.74
CA ALA A 81 -7.02 4.80 -2.02
C ALA A 81 -5.59 4.26 -1.88
N LEU A 82 -5.12 3.65 -2.96
CA LEU A 82 -3.81 3.02 -3.04
C LEU A 82 -3.14 3.33 -4.39
N GLU A 83 -2.05 4.06 -4.35
CA GLU A 83 -1.19 4.31 -5.50
C GLU A 83 -0.04 3.28 -5.54
N LEU A 84 0.18 2.66 -6.69
CA LEU A 84 1.16 1.58 -6.87
C LEU A 84 2.16 1.92 -7.98
N ASP A 85 3.44 2.05 -7.62
CA ASP A 85 4.58 2.08 -8.54
C ASP A 85 5.35 0.75 -8.45
N LEU A 86 4.95 -0.22 -9.28
CA LEU A 86 5.54 -1.55 -9.29
C LEU A 86 6.46 -1.73 -10.50
N LYS A 87 7.72 -2.10 -10.23
CA LYS A 87 8.73 -2.36 -11.26
C LYS A 87 9.29 -3.77 -11.12
N SER A 88 9.41 -4.46 -12.24
CA SER A 88 10.12 -5.74 -12.36
C SER A 88 11.38 -5.48 -13.18
N SER A 89 12.54 -5.82 -12.63
CA SER A 89 13.83 -5.75 -13.34
C SER A 89 14.52 -7.10 -13.39
#